data_AF-A0A8T6XKW9-F1
#
_entry.id   AF-A0A8T6XKW9-F1
#
_cell.length_a   1.000
_cell.length_b   1.000
_cell.length_c   1.000
_cell.angle_alpha   90.00
_cell.angle_beta   90.00
_cell.angle_gamma   90.00
#
_symmetry.space_group_name_H-M   'P 1'
#
loop_
_entity.id
_entity.type
_entity.pdbx_description
1 polymer ?
#
loop_
_entity_poly.entity_id
_entity_poly.type
_entity_poly.pdbx_seq_one_letter_code
_entity_poly.pdbx_strand_id
1 'polypeptide(L)'
;MTGLRGYDAGMPDKVKHLVRWVRGILLKDGRPNNEQFVRSNPPEFLYKEFIGMIEYMSWHYVWHLAHSLEIIGYLHPDEKIADQALQFYDWICKKSHVTPETVDEMLERLADSNDPNKGVD
;
A
#
# COMPACT_ATOMS: atom_id res chain seq x y z
N MET A 1 2.75 8.41 7.93
CA MET A 1 2.35 7.75 6.67
C MET A 1 3.35 8.07 5.54
N THR A 2 4.48 7.37 5.52
CA THR A 2 5.51 7.45 4.47
C THR A 2 5.15 6.62 3.23
N GLY A 3 4.33 5.57 3.35
CA GLY A 3 3.88 4.74 2.21
C GLY A 3 2.95 5.44 1.22
N LEU A 4 2.27 6.50 1.67
CA LEU A 4 1.47 7.36 0.80
C LEU A 4 2.30 8.51 0.21
N ARG A 5 3.53 8.72 0.65
CA ARG A 5 4.45 9.71 0.05
C ARG A 5 5.24 9.01 -1.05
N GLY A 6 5.36 9.62 -2.22
CA GLY A 6 6.09 9.00 -3.33
C GLY A 6 7.57 8.79 -2.99
N TYR A 7 8.21 7.82 -3.65
CA TYR A 7 9.64 7.55 -3.52
C TYR A 7 10.48 8.80 -3.89
N ASP A 8 11.28 9.29 -2.96
CA ASP A 8 11.95 10.60 -3.07
C ASP A 8 13.02 10.66 -4.19
N ALA A 9 13.56 9.52 -4.64
CA ALA A 9 14.62 9.45 -5.67
C ALA A 9 14.11 9.37 -7.12
N GLY A 10 12.82 9.65 -7.35
CA GLY A 10 12.19 9.55 -8.66
C GLY A 10 11.46 8.22 -8.83
N MET A 11 10.13 8.29 -8.73
CA MET A 11 9.28 7.10 -8.79
C MET A 11 8.94 6.73 -10.24
N PRO A 12 9.07 5.45 -10.65
CA PRO A 12 8.57 4.98 -11.94
C PRO A 12 7.08 5.33 -12.11
N ASP A 13 6.68 5.73 -13.32
CA ASP A 13 5.32 6.25 -13.56
C ASP A 13 4.21 5.25 -13.23
N LYS A 14 4.46 3.95 -13.43
CA LYS A 14 3.52 2.89 -13.04
C LYS A 14 3.35 2.79 -11.52
N VAL A 15 4.41 2.99 -10.74
CA VAL A 15 4.31 3.03 -9.26
C VAL A 15 3.65 4.32 -8.78
N LYS A 16 3.83 5.46 -9.50
CA LYS A 16 3.01 6.67 -9.28
C LYS A 16 1.53 6.38 -9.47
N HIS A 17 1.18 5.58 -10.47
CA HIS A 17 -0.21 5.22 -10.71
C HIS A 17 -0.79 4.38 -9.56
N LEU A 18 -0.04 3.39 -9.06
CA LEU A 18 -0.42 2.60 -7.89
C LEU A 18 -0.62 3.48 -6.65
N VAL A 19 0.33 4.37 -6.34
CA VAL A 19 0.21 5.27 -5.19
C VAL A 19 -0.98 6.22 -5.32
N ARG A 20 -1.28 6.70 -6.53
CA ARG A 20 -2.48 7.53 -6.77
C ARG A 20 -3.77 6.75 -6.55
N TRP A 21 -3.83 5.50 -7.00
CA TRP A 21 -4.97 4.61 -6.73
C TRP A 21 -5.15 4.38 -5.23
N VAL A 22 -4.09 3.99 -4.51
CA VAL A 22 -4.11 3.80 -3.05
C VAL A 22 -4.54 5.08 -2.31
N ARG A 23 -4.03 6.25 -2.71
CA ARG A 23 -4.46 7.54 -2.16
C ARG A 23 -5.93 7.83 -2.42
N GLY A 24 -6.44 7.49 -3.60
CA GLY A 24 -7.85 7.68 -3.95
C GLY A 24 -8.81 6.81 -3.14
N ILE A 25 -8.33 5.67 -2.63
CA ILE A 25 -9.07 4.80 -1.71
C ILE A 25 -9.09 5.40 -0.30
N LEU A 26 -7.92 5.81 0.21
CA LEU A 26 -7.76 6.19 1.62
C LEU A 26 -8.14 7.64 1.92
N LEU A 27 -8.05 8.53 0.93
CA LEU A 27 -8.29 9.96 1.13
C LEU A 27 -9.67 10.34 0.58
N LYS A 28 -10.40 11.15 1.35
CA LYS A 28 -11.63 11.80 0.90
C LYS A 28 -11.32 13.24 0.52
N ASP A 29 -11.80 13.69 -0.63
CA ASP A 29 -11.70 15.11 -0.97
C ASP A 29 -12.54 15.93 0.02
N GLY A 30 -11.92 16.96 0.59
CA GLY A 30 -12.61 17.96 1.41
C GLY A 30 -13.44 18.95 0.59
N ARG A 31 -13.28 18.98 -0.74
CA ARG A 31 -14.07 19.78 -1.67
C ARG A 31 -15.14 18.92 -2.33
N PRO A 32 -16.43 19.28 -2.22
CA PRO A 32 -17.47 18.60 -2.98
C PRO A 32 -17.23 18.81 -4.49
N ASN A 33 -17.43 17.75 -5.28
CA ASN A 33 -17.41 17.73 -6.76
C ASN A 33 -16.09 18.04 -7.46
N ASN A 34 -14.95 17.81 -6.79
CA ASN A 34 -13.66 17.89 -7.47
C ASN A 34 -13.33 16.58 -8.19
N GLU A 35 -13.64 16.54 -9.49
CA GLU A 35 -13.30 15.40 -10.38
C GLU A 35 -11.78 15.21 -10.58
N GLN A 36 -10.98 16.21 -10.22
CA GLN A 36 -9.51 16.17 -10.28
C GLN A 36 -8.87 15.63 -9.00
N PHE A 37 -9.66 15.26 -7.98
CA PHE A 37 -9.12 14.61 -6.80
C PHE A 37 -8.40 13.32 -7.20
N VAL A 38 -7.34 12.97 -6.47
CA VAL A 38 -6.41 11.87 -6.78
C VAL A 38 -7.14 10.54 -6.86
N ARG A 39 -7.78 10.27 -7.98
CA ARG A 39 -8.52 9.06 -8.29
C ARG A 39 -7.88 8.49 -9.53
N SER A 40 -7.47 7.25 -9.42
CA SER A 40 -6.90 6.51 -10.52
C SER A 40 -7.52 5.14 -10.46
N ASN A 41 -7.73 4.51 -11.61
CA ASN A 41 -8.07 3.12 -11.62
C ASN A 41 -6.91 2.29 -11.05
N PRO A 42 -7.18 1.10 -10.50
CA PRO A 42 -6.14 0.13 -10.21
C PRO A 42 -5.25 -0.02 -11.45
N PRO A 43 -3.92 0.07 -11.31
CA PRO A 43 -3.06 0.02 -12.47
C PRO A 43 -3.04 -1.41 -13.05
N GLU A 44 -3.24 -1.52 -14.36
CA GLU A 44 -3.13 -2.78 -15.08
C GLU A 44 -1.67 -2.99 -15.53
N PHE A 45 -0.85 -3.62 -14.69
CA PHE A 45 0.47 -4.08 -15.08
C PHE A 45 0.73 -5.52 -14.62
N LEU A 46 1.61 -6.23 -15.35
CA LEU A 46 1.97 -7.61 -15.04
C LEU A 46 2.90 -7.68 -13.83
N TYR A 47 2.84 -8.80 -13.08
CA TYR A 47 3.72 -9.10 -11.95
C TYR A 47 5.19 -8.74 -12.20
N LYS A 48 5.75 -9.17 -13.35
CA LYS A 48 7.15 -8.95 -13.71
C LYS A 48 7.52 -7.46 -13.84
N GLU A 49 6.59 -6.65 -14.35
CA GLU A 49 6.82 -5.22 -14.49
C GLU A 49 6.85 -4.56 -13.11
N PHE A 50 5.90 -4.93 -12.24
CA PHE A 50 5.82 -4.42 -10.89
C PHE A 50 7.07 -4.70 -10.07
N ILE A 51 7.47 -5.97 -10.01
CA ILE A 51 8.61 -6.39 -9.18
C ILE A 51 9.93 -5.83 -9.71
N GLY A 52 10.07 -5.68 -11.03
CA GLY A 52 11.23 -5.00 -11.61
C GLY A 52 11.32 -3.54 -11.16
N MET A 53 10.21 -2.89 -10.83
CA MET A 53 10.22 -1.50 -10.34
C MET A 53 10.55 -1.40 -8.85
N ILE A 54 10.05 -2.31 -8.01
CA ILE A 54 10.27 -2.24 -6.55
C ILE A 54 11.71 -2.53 -6.15
N GLU A 55 12.48 -3.28 -6.96
CA GLU A 55 13.91 -3.54 -6.72
C GLU A 55 14.78 -2.27 -6.70
N TYR A 56 14.33 -1.21 -7.37
CA TYR A 56 15.04 0.07 -7.43
C TYR A 56 14.62 1.05 -6.31
N MET A 57 13.75 0.61 -5.40
CA MET A 57 13.20 1.43 -4.33
C MET A 57 13.83 1.10 -2.98
N SER A 58 13.79 2.05 -2.05
CA SER A 58 14.20 1.76 -0.68
C SER A 58 13.24 0.77 -0.03
N TRP A 59 13.79 -0.21 0.70
CA TRP A 59 12.99 -1.20 1.43
C TRP A 59 11.98 -0.56 2.38
N HIS A 60 12.36 0.53 3.05
CA HIS A 60 11.46 1.28 3.93
C HIS A 60 10.18 1.73 3.21
N TYR A 61 10.31 2.26 1.99
CA TYR A 61 9.16 2.66 1.19
C TYR A 61 8.33 1.43 0.76
N VAL A 62 8.99 0.38 0.26
CA VAL A 62 8.33 -0.85 -0.20
C VAL A 62 7.48 -1.47 0.90
N TRP A 63 7.99 -1.55 2.13
CA TRP A 63 7.25 -2.12 3.26
C TRP A 63 6.07 -1.25 3.68
N HIS A 64 6.20 0.07 3.69
CA HIS A 64 5.05 0.93 3.95
C HIS A 64 3.96 0.81 2.88
N LEU A 65 4.34 0.64 1.62
CA LEU A 65 3.40 0.37 0.54
C LEU A 65 2.74 -1.00 0.72
N ALA A 66 3.51 -2.04 1.05
CA ALA A 66 3.02 -3.38 1.32
C ALA A 66 1.98 -3.40 2.45
N HIS A 67 2.29 -2.81 3.61
CA HIS A 67 1.35 -2.72 4.74
C HIS A 67 0.08 -1.94 4.37
N SER A 68 0.19 -0.90 3.53
CA SER A 68 -0.99 -0.15 3.07
C SER A 68 -1.88 -1.02 2.19
N LEU A 69 -1.28 -1.79 1.28
CA LEU A 69 -2.00 -2.71 0.38
C LEU A 69 -2.63 -3.88 1.15
N GLU A 70 -1.92 -4.40 2.14
CA GLU A 70 -2.41 -5.45 3.03
C GLU A 70 -3.65 -5.01 3.82
N ILE A 71 -3.61 -3.83 4.46
CA ILE A 71 -4.76 -3.27 5.19
C ILE A 71 -5.96 -3.08 4.27
N ILE A 72 -5.74 -2.52 3.08
CA ILE A 72 -6.81 -2.36 2.07
C ILE A 72 -7.32 -3.74 1.65
N GLY A 73 -6.42 -4.68 1.41
CA GLY A 73 -6.72 -6.03 0.99
C GLY A 73 -7.59 -6.80 1.97
N TYR A 74 -7.38 -6.62 3.27
CA TYR A 74 -8.17 -7.31 4.30
C TYR A 74 -9.42 -6.58 4.75
N LEU A 75 -9.43 -5.24 4.73
CA LEU A 75 -10.47 -4.45 5.41
C LEU A 75 -11.33 -3.58 4.48
N HIS A 76 -11.05 -3.54 3.18
CA HIS A 76 -11.84 -2.71 2.26
C HIS A 76 -13.21 -3.36 1.95
N PRO A 77 -14.33 -2.60 2.01
CA PRO A 77 -15.68 -3.16 1.82
C PRO A 77 -16.02 -3.55 0.37
N ASP A 78 -15.29 -2.99 -0.61
CA ASP A 78 -15.39 -3.39 -2.02
C ASP A 78 -14.40 -4.53 -2.30
N GLU A 79 -14.93 -5.72 -2.57
CA GLU A 79 -14.18 -6.96 -2.83
C GLU A 79 -13.21 -6.83 -4.01
N LYS A 80 -13.59 -6.08 -5.06
CA LYS A 80 -12.71 -5.91 -6.23
C LYS A 80 -11.46 -5.13 -5.86
N ILE A 81 -11.61 -4.08 -5.04
CA ILE A 81 -10.49 -3.29 -4.54
C ILE A 81 -9.63 -4.13 -3.59
N ALA A 82 -10.27 -4.91 -2.71
CA ALA A 82 -9.59 -5.80 -1.78
C ALA A 82 -8.73 -6.85 -2.51
N ASP A 83 -9.30 -7.57 -3.46
CA ASP A 83 -8.60 -8.59 -4.26
C ASP A 83 -7.39 -8.02 -5.00
N GLN A 84 -7.54 -6.84 -5.60
CA GLN A 84 -6.44 -6.17 -6.29
C GLN A 84 -5.32 -5.75 -5.34
N ALA A 85 -5.68 -5.25 -4.15
CA ALA A 85 -4.69 -4.85 -3.16
C ALA A 85 -3.94 -6.07 -2.60
N LEU A 86 -4.64 -7.18 -2.30
CA LEU A 86 -4.03 -8.44 -1.88
C LEU A 86 -3.12 -9.02 -2.97
N GLN A 87 -3.49 -8.91 -4.24
CA GLN A 87 -2.63 -9.34 -5.35
C GLN A 87 -1.29 -8.57 -5.35
N PHE A 88 -1.31 -7.25 -5.24
CA PHE A 88 -0.06 -6.47 -5.17
C PHE A 88 0.74 -6.77 -3.90
N TYR A 89 0.08 -6.94 -2.77
CA TYR A 89 0.73 -7.33 -1.51
C TYR A 89 1.45 -8.67 -1.63
N ASP A 90 0.76 -9.71 -2.11
CA ASP A 90 1.33 -11.04 -2.37
C ASP A 90 2.53 -10.98 -3.32
N TRP A 91 2.46 -10.13 -4.35
CA TRP A 91 3.58 -9.91 -5.26
C TRP A 91 4.82 -9.32 -4.57
N ILE A 92 4.63 -8.37 -3.64
CA ILE A 92 5.73 -7.81 -2.84
C ILE A 92 6.30 -8.90 -1.92
N CYS A 93 5.45 -9.66 -1.24
CA CYS A 93 5.89 -10.74 -0.34
C CYS A 93 6.69 -11.81 -1.08
N LYS A 94 6.19 -12.28 -2.22
CA LYS A 94 6.90 -13.23 -3.09
C LYS A 94 8.24 -12.70 -3.55
N LYS A 95 8.32 -11.42 -3.94
CA LYS A 95 9.58 -10.81 -4.37
C LYS A 95 10.57 -10.63 -3.21
N SER A 96 10.07 -10.38 -2.02
CA SER A 96 10.86 -10.14 -0.82
C SER A 96 11.19 -11.42 -0.06
N HIS A 97 10.73 -12.59 -0.55
CA HIS A 97 10.88 -13.90 0.09
C HIS A 97 10.33 -13.96 1.52
N VAL A 98 9.20 -13.29 1.77
CA VAL A 98 8.46 -13.36 3.03
C VAL A 98 7.11 -14.02 2.83
N THR A 99 6.57 -14.56 3.93
CA THR A 99 5.20 -15.08 3.97
C THR A 99 4.23 -13.91 4.17
N PRO A 100 3.16 -13.78 3.37
CA PRO A 100 2.07 -12.85 3.68
C PRO A 100 1.48 -13.16 5.06
N GLU A 101 1.31 -12.14 5.88
CA GLU A 101 0.60 -12.27 7.15
C GLU A 101 -0.88 -12.58 6.90
N THR A 102 -1.50 -13.28 7.83
CA THR A 102 -2.95 -13.44 7.92
C THR A 102 -3.60 -12.14 8.43
N VAL A 103 -4.92 -12.03 8.28
CA VAL A 103 -5.67 -10.89 8.83
C VAL A 103 -5.48 -10.75 10.34
N ASP A 104 -5.43 -11.87 11.08
CA ASP A 104 -5.25 -11.85 12.53
C ASP A 104 -3.85 -11.38 12.92
N GLU A 105 -2.81 -11.85 12.23
CA GLU A 105 -1.42 -11.40 12.43
C GLU A 105 -1.27 -9.90 12.12
N MET A 106 -1.87 -9.44 11.02
CA MET A 106 -1.90 -8.00 10.67
C MET A 106 -2.60 -7.20 11.78
N LEU A 107 -3.77 -7.65 12.26
CA LEU A 107 -4.51 -6.97 13.33
C LEU A 107 -3.74 -6.96 14.64
N GLU A 108 -3.04 -8.03 14.99
CA GLU A 108 -2.16 -8.09 16.17
C GLU A 108 -0.99 -7.11 16.03
N ARG A 109 -0.34 -7.06 14.87
CA ARG A 109 0.76 -6.11 14.60
C ARG A 109 0.30 -4.65 14.61
N LEU A 110 -0.92 -4.37 14.15
CA LEU A 110 -1.51 -3.04 14.12
C LEU A 110 -2.18 -2.63 15.43
N ALA A 111 -2.47 -3.58 16.32
CA ALA A 111 -2.95 -3.26 17.64
C ALA A 111 -1.89 -2.39 18.32
N ASP A 112 -2.28 -1.16 18.69
CA ASP A 112 -1.47 -0.39 19.62
C ASP A 112 -1.31 -1.24 20.87
N SER A 113 -0.13 -1.82 21.05
CA SER A 113 0.24 -2.41 22.32
C SER A 113 -0.04 -1.34 23.35
N ASN A 114 -0.94 -1.59 24.31
CA ASN A 114 -1.06 -0.84 25.55
C ASN A 114 0.23 -1.01 26.37
N ASP A 115 1.39 -0.75 25.77
CA ASP A 115 2.68 -0.77 26.41
C ASP A 115 2.85 0.62 27.04
N PRO A 116 2.75 0.72 28.37
CA PRO A 116 2.93 1.98 29.07
C PRO A 116 4.32 2.59 28.89
N ASN A 117 5.27 1.91 28.23
CA ASN A 117 6.64 2.39 28.01
C ASN A 117 6.93 2.86 26.57
N LYS A 118 5.98 2.82 25.63
CA LYS A 118 6.22 3.23 24.22
C LYS A 118 6.29 4.75 23.97
N GLY A 119 6.60 5.53 25.00
CA GLY A 119 6.64 7.00 24.95
C GLY A 119 7.95 7.64 25.41
N VAL A 120 9.07 6.89 25.39
CA VAL A 120 10.40 7.45 25.67
C VAL A 120 11.34 7.08 24.54
N ASP A 121 11.38 7.93 23.52
CA ASP A 121 12.54 8.22 22.68
C ASP A 121 12.40 9.66 22.14
#